data_AF-A0A7R6P7Q6-F1
#
_entry.id   AF-A0A7R6P7Q6-F1
#
_cell.length_a   1.000
_cell.length_b   1.000
_cell.length_c   1.000
_cell.angle_alpha   90.00
_cell.angle_beta   90.00
_cell.angle_gamma   90.00
#
_symmetry.space_group_name_H-M   'P 1'
#
loop_
_entity.id
_entity.type
_entity.pdbx_description
1 polymer ?
#
loop_
_entity_poly.entity_id
_entity_poly.type
_entity_poly.pdbx_seq_one_letter_code
_entity_poly.pdbx_strand_id
1 'polypeptide(L)'
;MPDLIPQPIVEWLQHQSLTLGTITPLSGGCVADIAKLSLQTSKGAVLELVLKQMPEGSSEQGAAEAGGLESLRLSGPEALCTPKVILQEGLCLLLEYLTPVEPSTDFDEHLGRGLAFQHHCKNDRFGFAYDTFCGNTRQLNHWHENGFDFYARQRYQALGQQCLAQGLITTALFEQLLTLSESLYRWLPEQPAVLLHGDLWSGNIMTGSQGEPALIDPSVYYGWAEAELAMTQMFGGFSQRLYQAYQYYSDVQPDWRSRSELYNLYHYLNHLLLFGGAYHRDVERIVKYYSG
;
A
#
# COMPACT_ATOMS: atom_id res chain seq x y z
N MET A 1 -17.15 -24.21 0.33
CA MET A 1 -16.14 -25.15 -0.21
C MET A 1 -14.74 -24.60 0.09
N PRO A 2 -14.28 -24.57 1.36
CA PRO A 2 -12.91 -24.16 1.69
C PRO A 2 -11.90 -25.33 1.65
N ASP A 3 -12.35 -26.54 1.33
CA ASP A 3 -11.56 -27.77 1.55
C ASP A 3 -10.58 -28.09 0.41
N LEU A 4 -10.55 -27.32 -0.67
CA LEU A 4 -9.67 -27.55 -1.80
C LEU A 4 -8.73 -26.37 -1.99
N ILE A 5 -7.46 -26.60 -1.64
CA ILE A 5 -6.36 -25.72 -1.98
C ILE A 5 -6.26 -25.60 -3.52
N PRO A 6 -6.00 -24.40 -4.07
CA PRO A 6 -5.85 -24.21 -5.50
C PRO A 6 -4.78 -25.10 -6.12
N GLN A 7 -5.01 -25.57 -7.35
CA GLN A 7 -4.11 -26.48 -8.06
C GLN A 7 -2.63 -26.00 -8.12
N PRO A 8 -2.32 -24.71 -8.37
CA PRO A 8 -0.93 -24.23 -8.34
C PRO A 8 -0.23 -24.48 -7.00
N ILE A 9 -0.95 -24.35 -5.89
CA ILE A 9 -0.40 -24.60 -4.56
C ILE A 9 -0.20 -26.11 -4.33
N VAL A 10 -1.12 -26.96 -4.82
CA VAL A 10 -0.95 -28.42 -4.75
C VAL A 10 0.30 -28.87 -5.48
N GLU A 11 0.52 -28.37 -6.70
CA GLU A 11 1.71 -28.66 -7.52
C GLU A 11 2.97 -28.18 -6.83
N TRP A 12 2.97 -26.95 -6.31
CA TRP A 12 4.09 -26.40 -5.56
C TRP A 12 4.44 -27.24 -4.33
N LEU A 13 3.44 -27.66 -3.52
CA LEU A 13 3.65 -28.51 -2.35
C LEU A 13 4.29 -29.85 -2.72
N GLN A 14 3.84 -30.48 -3.81
CA GLN A 14 4.42 -31.72 -4.31
C GLN A 14 5.88 -31.54 -4.73
N HIS A 15 6.19 -30.47 -5.46
CA HIS A 15 7.55 -30.13 -5.86
C HIS A 15 8.48 -29.87 -4.66
N GLN A 16 7.98 -29.25 -3.60
CA GLN A 16 8.74 -29.01 -2.37
C GLN A 16 8.78 -30.21 -1.40
N SER A 17 8.12 -31.32 -1.73
CA SER A 17 7.95 -32.47 -0.83
C SER A 17 7.35 -32.08 0.54
N LEU A 18 6.39 -31.15 0.52
CA LEU A 18 5.66 -30.67 1.69
C LEU A 18 4.28 -31.33 1.76
N THR A 19 3.87 -31.71 2.97
CA THR A 19 2.51 -32.22 3.23
C THR A 19 1.67 -31.10 3.83
N LEU A 20 0.47 -30.91 3.28
CA LEU A 20 -0.51 -29.99 3.86
C LEU A 20 -1.05 -30.55 5.17
N GLY A 21 -0.95 -29.76 6.23
CA GLY A 21 -1.62 -30.00 7.51
C GLY A 21 -2.95 -29.26 7.57
N THR A 22 -3.01 -28.18 8.34
CA THR A 22 -4.24 -27.41 8.58
C THR A 22 -4.33 -26.17 7.69
N ILE A 23 -5.55 -25.81 7.31
CA ILE A 23 -5.89 -24.53 6.68
C ILE A 23 -6.72 -23.75 7.68
N THR A 24 -6.25 -22.57 8.07
CA THR A 24 -6.96 -21.68 9.00
C THR A 24 -7.31 -20.39 8.28
N PRO A 25 -8.60 -20.09 8.03
CA PRO A 25 -9.01 -18.81 7.49
C PRO A 25 -8.49 -17.67 8.37
N LEU A 26 -7.91 -16.65 7.74
CA LEU A 26 -7.51 -15.42 8.39
C LEU A 26 -8.53 -14.32 8.05
N SER A 27 -8.78 -13.44 9.02
CA SER A 27 -9.56 -12.22 8.77
C SER A 27 -8.64 -11.09 8.30
N GLY A 28 -9.19 -10.06 7.67
CA GLY A 28 -8.45 -8.85 7.27
C GLY A 28 -8.33 -8.63 5.76
N GLY A 29 -8.62 -9.63 4.92
CA GLY A 29 -8.66 -9.44 3.47
C GLY A 29 -9.94 -8.72 3.04
N CYS A 30 -9.81 -7.51 2.48
CA CYS A 30 -10.93 -6.84 1.79
C CYS A 30 -11.10 -7.29 0.33
N VAL A 31 -10.04 -7.87 -0.24
CA VAL A 31 -9.90 -8.15 -1.68
C VAL A 31 -9.83 -9.64 -1.97
N ALA A 32 -9.11 -10.39 -1.14
CA ALA A 32 -8.78 -11.79 -1.35
C ALA A 32 -9.21 -12.65 -0.16
N ASP A 33 -9.48 -13.92 -0.43
CA ASP A 33 -9.60 -14.93 0.63
C ASP A 33 -8.22 -15.24 1.18
N ILE A 34 -8.04 -15.09 2.49
CA ILE A 34 -6.75 -15.27 3.16
C ILE A 34 -6.81 -16.47 4.09
N ALA A 35 -5.82 -17.35 3.99
CA ALA A 35 -5.68 -18.49 4.89
C ALA A 35 -4.23 -18.71 5.31
N LYS A 36 -4.03 -19.11 6.56
CA LYS A 36 -2.77 -19.68 7.04
C LYS A 36 -2.73 -21.17 6.69
N LEU A 37 -1.67 -21.58 6.03
CA LEU A 37 -1.37 -22.99 5.74
C LEU A 37 -0.31 -23.48 6.73
N SER A 38 -0.62 -24.54 7.48
CA SER A 38 0.38 -25.30 8.24
C SER A 38 0.86 -26.47 7.40
N LEU A 39 2.16 -26.55 7.15
CA LEU A 39 2.81 -27.51 6.27
C LEU A 39 3.83 -28.32 7.05
N GLN A 40 4.04 -29.58 6.65
CA GLN A 40 5.04 -30.46 7.25
C GLN A 40 6.05 -30.92 6.21
N THR A 41 7.32 -30.82 6.56
CA THR A 41 8.41 -31.41 5.78
C THR A 41 8.47 -32.93 5.97
N SER A 42 9.11 -33.64 5.04
CA SER A 42 9.39 -35.09 5.19
C SER A 42 10.18 -35.46 6.45
N LYS A 43 10.88 -34.49 7.07
CA LYS A 43 11.62 -34.65 8.32
C LYS A 43 10.82 -34.24 9.56
N GLY A 44 9.54 -33.90 9.42
CA GLY A 44 8.64 -33.54 10.52
C GLY A 44 8.72 -32.09 11.00
N ALA A 45 9.55 -31.23 10.39
CA ALA A 45 9.53 -29.80 10.68
C ALA A 45 8.23 -29.15 10.16
N VAL A 46 7.66 -28.23 10.92
CA VAL A 46 6.46 -27.48 10.57
C VAL A 46 6.85 -26.11 9.98
N LEU A 47 6.18 -25.75 8.88
CA LEU A 47 6.29 -24.44 8.23
C LEU A 47 4.89 -23.82 8.20
N GLU A 48 4.79 -22.52 8.42
CA GLU A 48 3.53 -21.77 8.25
C GLU A 48 3.69 -20.75 7.13
N LEU A 49 2.68 -20.68 6.25
CA LEU A 49 2.63 -19.74 5.12
C LEU A 49 1.26 -19.06 5.07
N VAL A 50 1.17 -17.90 4.44
CA VAL A 50 -0.09 -17.22 4.13
C VAL A 50 -0.41 -17.42 2.66
N LEU A 51 -1.56 -18.00 2.38
CA LEU A 51 -2.15 -18.03 1.05
C LEU A 51 -3.15 -16.90 0.94
N LYS A 52 -2.94 -16.01 -0.04
CA LYS A 52 -3.95 -15.09 -0.54
C LYS A 52 -4.47 -15.61 -1.88
N GLN A 53 -5.77 -15.81 -1.97
CA GLN A 53 -6.45 -16.22 -3.19
C GLN A 53 -7.27 -15.03 -3.74
N MET A 54 -6.81 -14.50 -4.87
CA MET A 54 -7.46 -13.40 -5.57
C MET A 54 -8.75 -13.87 -6.23
N PRO A 55 -9.78 -13.00 -6.35
CA PRO A 55 -10.98 -13.31 -7.10
C PRO A 55 -10.66 -13.47 -8.60
N GLU A 56 -11.53 -14.19 -9.33
CA GLU A 56 -11.39 -14.37 -10.78
C GLU A 56 -11.26 -13.01 -11.50
N GLY A 57 -10.38 -12.97 -12.50
CA GLY A 57 -10.08 -11.74 -13.25
C GLY A 57 -9.14 -10.76 -12.55
N SER A 58 -8.63 -11.08 -11.36
CA SER A 58 -7.77 -10.18 -10.56
C SER A 58 -6.35 -10.71 -10.33
N SER A 59 -5.83 -11.55 -11.23
CA SER A 59 -4.47 -12.13 -11.13
C SER A 59 -3.36 -11.07 -11.06
N GLU A 60 -3.57 -9.92 -11.71
CA GLU A 60 -2.64 -8.81 -11.70
C GLU A 60 -2.46 -8.19 -10.30
N GLN A 61 -3.47 -8.28 -9.43
CA GLN A 61 -3.37 -7.78 -8.05
C GLN A 61 -2.31 -8.56 -7.26
N GLY A 62 -2.36 -9.89 -7.32
CA GLY A 62 -1.38 -10.74 -6.64
C GLY A 62 0.03 -10.56 -7.19
N ALA A 63 0.18 -10.39 -8.51
CA ALA A 63 1.47 -10.10 -9.13
C ALA A 63 2.02 -8.71 -8.72
N ALA A 64 1.16 -7.69 -8.68
CA ALA A 64 1.53 -6.35 -8.26
C ALA A 64 1.95 -6.31 -6.78
N GLU A 65 1.21 -6.97 -5.90
CA GLU A 65 1.54 -7.08 -4.47
C GLU A 65 2.88 -7.80 -4.28
N ALA A 66 3.09 -8.94 -4.95
CA ALA A 66 4.33 -9.69 -4.88
C ALA A 66 5.54 -8.84 -5.27
N GLY A 67 5.47 -8.15 -6.41
CA GLY A 67 6.56 -7.29 -6.84
C GLY A 67 6.72 -6.03 -5.99
N GLY A 68 5.64 -5.55 -5.36
CA GLY A 68 5.68 -4.46 -4.39
C GLY A 68 6.41 -4.83 -3.10
N LEU A 69 6.09 -5.98 -2.52
CA LEU A 69 6.78 -6.53 -1.34
C LEU A 69 8.28 -6.71 -1.60
N GLU A 70 8.64 -7.20 -2.80
CA GLU A 70 10.04 -7.36 -3.19
C GLU A 70 10.75 -6.02 -3.38
N SER A 71 10.07 -5.03 -3.99
CA SER A 71 10.64 -3.70 -4.19
C SER A 71 10.95 -3.00 -2.86
N LEU A 72 10.05 -3.12 -1.87
CA LEU A 72 10.27 -2.61 -0.52
C LEU A 72 11.42 -3.33 0.18
N ARG A 73 11.48 -4.66 0.06
CA ARG A 73 12.55 -5.50 0.65
C ARG A 73 13.93 -5.15 0.11
N LEU A 74 14.01 -4.73 -1.14
CA LEU A 74 15.25 -4.37 -1.83
C LEU A 74 15.59 -2.86 -1.74
N SER A 75 14.85 -2.09 -0.94
CA SER A 75 15.07 -0.64 -0.77
C SER A 75 16.40 -0.29 -0.10
N GLY A 76 17.04 -1.23 0.61
CA GLY A 76 18.40 -1.04 1.11
C GLY A 76 18.68 -1.81 2.40
N PRO A 77 19.83 -1.55 3.05
CA PRO A 77 20.22 -2.24 4.29
C PRO A 77 19.32 -1.92 5.49
N GLU A 78 18.61 -0.79 5.44
CA GLU A 78 17.65 -0.32 6.46
C GLU A 78 16.19 -0.58 6.03
N ALA A 79 15.99 -1.43 5.03
CA ALA A 79 14.65 -1.79 4.57
C ALA A 79 13.83 -2.40 5.72
N LEU A 80 12.59 -1.94 5.84
CA LEU A 80 11.63 -2.53 6.76
C LEU A 80 11.33 -3.97 6.36
N CYS A 81 10.99 -4.80 7.35
CA CYS A 81 10.63 -6.18 7.11
C CYS A 81 9.39 -6.26 6.21
N THR A 82 9.39 -7.19 5.27
CA THR A 82 8.21 -7.57 4.48
C THR A 82 8.14 -9.09 4.43
N PRO A 83 6.93 -9.69 4.39
CA PRO A 83 6.81 -11.12 4.20
C PRO A 83 7.45 -11.54 2.87
N LYS A 84 8.33 -12.55 2.90
CA LYS A 84 8.91 -13.08 1.66
C LYS A 84 7.81 -13.64 0.75
N VAL A 85 7.91 -13.31 -0.53
CA VAL A 85 7.11 -13.95 -1.58
C VAL A 85 7.68 -15.35 -1.83
N ILE A 86 6.87 -16.38 -1.59
CA ILE A 86 7.24 -17.78 -1.80
C ILE A 86 6.82 -18.24 -3.20
N LEU A 87 5.62 -17.85 -3.63
CA LEU A 87 5.07 -18.16 -4.93
C LEU A 87 4.05 -17.09 -5.33
N GLN A 88 4.08 -16.67 -6.58
CA GLN A 88 2.96 -15.98 -7.21
C GLN A 88 2.62 -16.70 -8.51
N GLU A 89 1.44 -17.31 -8.59
CA GLU A 89 0.99 -18.05 -9.77
C GLU A 89 -0.53 -17.97 -9.93
N GLY A 90 -0.95 -17.50 -11.10
CA GLY A 90 -2.37 -17.27 -11.40
C GLY A 90 -3.01 -16.34 -10.36
N LEU A 91 -4.03 -16.84 -9.67
CA LEU A 91 -4.77 -16.13 -8.63
C LEU A 91 -4.22 -16.36 -7.22
N CYS A 92 -3.08 -17.05 -7.08
CA CYS A 92 -2.51 -17.41 -5.79
C CYS A 92 -1.25 -16.59 -5.51
N LEU A 93 -1.20 -15.99 -4.32
CA LEU A 93 0.00 -15.41 -3.74
C LEU A 93 0.29 -16.13 -2.42
N LEU A 94 1.44 -16.79 -2.34
CA LEU A 94 1.92 -17.50 -1.17
C LEU A 94 3.06 -16.70 -0.54
N LEU A 95 2.89 -16.34 0.73
CA LEU A 95 3.80 -15.48 1.49
C LEU A 95 4.31 -16.19 2.74
N GLU A 96 5.47 -15.76 3.22
CA GLU A 96 5.94 -16.06 4.58
C GLU A 96 4.89 -15.66 5.62
N TYR A 97 4.59 -16.55 6.56
CA TYR A 97 3.77 -16.20 7.71
C TYR A 97 4.65 -15.51 8.77
N LEU A 98 4.41 -14.23 8.98
CA LEU A 98 5.04 -13.47 10.06
C LEU A 98 4.38 -13.87 11.38
N THR A 99 5.07 -14.70 12.17
CA THR A 99 4.56 -15.16 13.46
C THR A 99 4.41 -13.97 14.41
N PRO A 100 3.20 -13.74 14.97
CA PRO A 100 3.00 -12.65 15.92
C PRO A 100 3.89 -12.81 17.16
N VAL A 101 4.62 -11.75 17.49
CA VAL A 101 5.41 -11.63 18.70
C VAL A 101 5.19 -10.24 19.31
N GLU A 102 5.63 -10.05 20.55
CA GLU A 102 5.59 -8.73 21.18
C GLU A 102 6.49 -7.74 20.43
N PRO A 103 6.01 -6.51 20.16
CA PRO A 103 6.84 -5.46 19.57
C PRO A 103 8.10 -5.20 20.40
N SER A 104 9.21 -4.97 19.71
CA SER A 104 10.45 -4.49 20.31
C SER A 104 10.25 -3.13 20.99
N THR A 105 11.08 -2.81 21.97
CA THR A 105 10.97 -1.55 22.72
C THR A 105 11.24 -0.30 21.87
N ASP A 106 11.95 -0.48 20.75
CA ASP A 106 12.32 0.53 19.76
C ASP A 106 11.52 0.40 18.45
N PHE A 107 10.39 -0.31 18.46
CA PHE A 107 9.56 -0.58 17.28
C PHE A 107 9.22 0.70 16.49
N ASP A 108 8.75 1.74 17.19
CA ASP A 108 8.33 2.99 16.56
C ASP A 108 9.52 3.77 15.98
N GLU A 109 10.63 3.83 16.71
CA GLU A 109 11.87 4.45 16.25
C GLU A 109 12.45 3.72 15.03
N HIS A 110 12.42 2.38 15.04
CA HIS A 110 12.82 1.55 13.92
C HIS A 110 11.90 1.79 12.72
N LEU A 111 10.59 1.82 12.91
CA LEU A 111 9.64 2.06 11.83
C LEU A 111 9.87 3.45 11.19
N GLY A 112 10.04 4.50 12.01
CA GLY A 112 10.31 5.85 11.52
C GLY A 112 11.64 5.94 10.76
N ARG A 113 12.70 5.31 11.28
CA ARG A 113 14.00 5.22 10.62
C ARG A 113 13.89 4.47 9.29
N GLY A 114 13.34 3.26 9.28
CA GLY A 114 13.23 2.44 8.08
C GLY A 114 12.40 3.11 6.99
N LEU A 115 11.32 3.80 7.36
CA LEU A 115 10.51 4.58 6.41
C LEU A 115 11.30 5.75 5.79
N ALA A 116 12.13 6.44 6.58
CA ALA A 116 13.00 7.49 6.05
C ALA A 116 14.02 6.94 5.06
N PHE A 117 14.64 5.79 5.36
CA PHE A 117 15.57 5.12 4.46
C PHE A 117 14.90 4.58 3.19
N GLN A 118 13.68 4.07 3.28
CA GLN A 118 12.88 3.72 2.09
C GLN A 118 12.67 4.95 1.20
N HIS A 119 12.34 6.10 1.79
CA HIS A 119 12.20 7.37 1.06
C HIS A 119 13.53 7.93 0.52
N HIS A 120 14.69 7.34 0.85
CA HIS A 120 15.95 7.65 0.17
C HIS A 120 16.10 6.94 -1.18
N CYS A 121 15.27 5.92 -1.47
CA CYS A 121 15.19 5.29 -2.77
C CYS A 121 14.50 6.21 -3.78
N LYS A 122 15.29 7.08 -4.41
CA LYS A 122 14.82 8.07 -5.38
C LYS A 122 14.71 7.49 -6.78
N ASN A 123 13.85 8.10 -7.59
CA ASN A 123 13.76 7.90 -9.03
C ASN A 123 13.67 9.26 -9.74
N ASP A 124 14.13 9.32 -10.98
CA ASP A 124 14.03 10.53 -11.80
C ASP A 124 12.59 10.79 -12.28
N ARG A 125 11.70 9.80 -12.14
CA ARG A 125 10.30 9.88 -12.60
C ARG A 125 9.33 9.35 -11.54
N PHE A 126 8.13 9.89 -11.58
CA PHE A 126 6.97 9.47 -10.80
C PHE A 126 6.24 8.33 -11.51
N GLY A 127 5.72 7.38 -10.73
CA GLY A 127 5.05 6.18 -11.25
C GLY A 127 5.76 4.90 -10.86
N PHE A 128 5.54 3.84 -11.62
CA PHE A 128 6.11 2.53 -11.33
C PHE A 128 6.22 1.69 -12.60
N ALA A 129 6.92 0.56 -12.53
CA ALA A 129 7.14 -0.31 -13.69
C ALA A 129 5.84 -0.88 -14.27
N TYR A 130 4.80 -0.99 -13.43
CA TYR A 130 3.48 -1.49 -13.77
C TYR A 130 2.43 -0.86 -12.84
N ASP A 131 1.18 -0.92 -13.26
CA ASP A 131 0.05 -0.53 -12.43
C ASP A 131 -0.03 -1.43 -11.19
N THR A 132 -0.34 -0.80 -10.06
CA THR A 132 -0.55 -1.48 -8.78
C THR A 132 -2.01 -1.37 -8.39
N PHE A 133 -2.37 -1.78 -7.18
CA PHE A 133 -3.76 -1.75 -6.72
C PHE A 133 -3.82 -1.28 -5.28
N CYS A 134 -4.70 -0.31 -5.00
CA CYS A 134 -4.99 0.17 -3.65
C CYS A 134 -6.39 -0.31 -3.27
N GLY A 135 -6.45 -1.41 -2.52
CA GLY A 135 -7.65 -2.23 -2.40
C GLY A 135 -8.01 -2.84 -3.76
N ASN A 136 -9.29 -2.77 -4.15
CA ASN A 136 -9.75 -3.27 -5.45
C ASN A 136 -9.54 -2.28 -6.60
N THR A 137 -9.06 -1.08 -6.32
CA THR A 137 -8.90 -0.03 -7.32
C THR A 137 -7.54 -0.14 -7.99
N ARG A 138 -7.54 -0.31 -9.32
CA ARG A 138 -6.31 -0.23 -10.12
C ARG A 138 -5.71 1.17 -10.00
N GLN A 139 -4.48 1.23 -9.51
CA GLN A 139 -3.67 2.43 -9.40
C GLN A 139 -2.76 2.54 -10.63
N LEU A 140 -3.10 3.48 -11.51
CA LEU A 140 -2.33 3.77 -12.71
C LEU A 140 -0.94 4.33 -12.34
N ASN A 141 0.11 3.80 -12.97
CA ASN A 141 1.49 4.09 -12.60
C ASN A 141 2.39 4.43 -13.79
N HIS A 142 1.82 4.88 -14.91
CA HIS A 142 2.65 5.30 -16.05
C HIS A 142 3.65 6.38 -15.62
N TRP A 143 4.85 6.34 -16.21
CA TRP A 143 5.94 7.24 -15.84
C TRP A 143 5.66 8.70 -16.24
N HIS A 144 5.92 9.62 -15.32
CA HIS A 144 5.88 11.08 -15.52
C HIS A 144 7.15 11.72 -14.97
N GLU A 145 7.70 12.72 -15.66
CA GLU A 145 8.84 13.50 -15.17
C GLU A 145 8.42 14.53 -14.11
N ASN A 146 7.18 15.00 -14.19
CA ASN A 146 6.64 16.03 -13.30
C ASN A 146 5.65 15.42 -12.29
N GLY A 147 5.91 15.62 -11.00
CA GLY A 147 5.07 15.09 -9.93
C GLY A 147 3.66 15.70 -9.89
N PHE A 148 3.52 16.98 -10.24
CA PHE A 148 2.21 17.62 -10.32
C PHE A 148 1.35 16.99 -11.42
N ASP A 149 1.91 16.75 -12.61
CA ASP A 149 1.21 16.03 -13.69
C ASP A 149 0.82 14.61 -13.28
N PHE A 150 1.72 13.91 -12.57
CA PHE A 150 1.47 12.56 -12.09
C PHE A 150 0.28 12.52 -11.13
N TYR A 151 0.29 13.32 -10.06
CA TYR A 151 -0.78 13.35 -9.07
C TYR A 151 -2.09 13.87 -9.69
N ALA A 152 -2.04 14.93 -10.50
CA ALA A 152 -3.21 15.44 -11.21
C ALA A 152 -3.88 14.33 -12.04
N ARG A 153 -3.14 13.67 -12.94
CA ARG A 153 -3.73 12.75 -13.92
C ARG A 153 -3.98 11.36 -13.34
N GLN A 154 -2.98 10.78 -12.69
CA GLN A 154 -2.97 9.37 -12.28
C GLN A 154 -3.56 9.11 -10.90
N ARG A 155 -3.70 10.15 -10.05
CA ARG A 155 -4.28 10.01 -8.70
C ARG A 155 -5.65 10.70 -8.61
N TYR A 156 -5.74 11.97 -8.98
CA TYR A 156 -6.99 12.73 -8.80
C TYR A 156 -7.97 12.55 -9.96
N GLN A 157 -7.59 12.90 -11.18
CA GLN A 157 -8.49 12.88 -12.34
C GLN A 157 -8.99 11.47 -12.66
N ALA A 158 -8.10 10.47 -12.65
CA ALA A 158 -8.47 9.07 -12.91
C ALA A 158 -9.52 8.53 -11.92
N LEU A 159 -9.39 8.81 -10.62
CA LEU A 159 -10.38 8.41 -9.62
C LEU A 159 -11.64 9.28 -9.66
N GLY A 160 -11.48 10.59 -9.86
CA GLY A 160 -12.60 11.52 -10.01
C GLY A 160 -13.51 11.16 -11.18
N GLN A 161 -12.93 10.77 -12.31
CA GLN A 161 -13.67 10.31 -13.49
C GLN A 161 -14.46 9.04 -13.19
N GLN A 162 -13.90 8.09 -12.44
CA GLN A 162 -14.59 6.88 -12.02
C GLN A 162 -15.72 7.20 -11.03
N CYS A 163 -15.46 8.07 -10.05
CA CYS A 163 -16.49 8.53 -9.11
C CYS A 163 -17.65 9.23 -9.84
N LEU A 164 -17.34 10.07 -10.83
CA LEU A 164 -18.35 10.76 -11.65
C LEU A 164 -19.17 9.74 -12.46
N ALA A 165 -18.51 8.77 -13.09
CA ALA A 165 -19.17 7.73 -13.89
C ALA A 165 -20.14 6.86 -13.05
N GLN A 166 -19.84 6.66 -11.76
CA GLN A 166 -20.72 5.97 -10.81
C GLN A 166 -21.74 6.88 -10.12
N GLY A 167 -21.77 8.17 -10.46
CA GLY A 167 -22.69 9.15 -9.82
C GLY A 167 -22.35 9.47 -8.36
N LEU A 168 -21.13 9.16 -7.91
CA LEU A 168 -20.66 9.41 -6.55
C LEU A 168 -20.29 10.88 -6.33
N ILE A 169 -19.89 11.60 -7.38
CA ILE A 169 -19.67 13.05 -7.37
C ILE A 169 -20.44 13.72 -8.50
N THR A 170 -20.72 15.02 -8.36
CA THR A 170 -21.40 15.80 -9.41
C THR A 170 -20.41 16.28 -10.48
N THR A 171 -20.91 16.61 -11.68
CA THR A 171 -20.11 17.25 -12.74
C THR A 171 -19.42 18.52 -12.24
N ALA A 172 -20.14 19.35 -11.47
CA ALA A 172 -19.58 20.58 -10.92
C ALA A 172 -18.40 20.32 -9.96
N LEU A 173 -18.51 19.29 -9.10
CA LEU A 173 -17.41 18.91 -8.21
C LEU A 173 -16.22 18.34 -9.00
N PHE A 174 -16.48 17.59 -10.08
CA PHE A 174 -15.43 17.10 -10.96
C PHE A 174 -14.70 18.23 -11.69
N GLU A 175 -15.41 19.24 -12.20
CA GLU A 175 -14.79 20.44 -12.81
C GLU A 175 -13.90 21.20 -11.82
N GLN A 176 -14.32 21.29 -10.54
CA GLN A 176 -13.50 21.85 -9.47
C GLN A 176 -12.25 21.00 -9.19
N LEU A 177 -12.37 19.66 -9.24
CA LEU A 177 -11.24 18.75 -9.12
C LEU A 177 -10.24 18.94 -10.27
N LEU A 178 -10.72 19.18 -11.50
CA LEU A 178 -9.85 19.51 -12.64
C LEU A 178 -9.09 20.82 -12.39
N THR A 179 -9.80 21.85 -11.93
CA THR A 179 -9.22 23.17 -11.59
C THR A 179 -8.16 23.07 -10.49
N LEU A 180 -8.44 22.31 -9.43
CA LEU A 180 -7.46 21.99 -8.39
C LEU A 180 -6.25 21.26 -8.98
N SER A 181 -6.49 20.26 -9.82
CA SER A 181 -5.44 19.43 -10.43
C SER A 181 -4.47 20.26 -11.27
N GLU A 182 -4.96 21.31 -11.96
CA GLU A 182 -4.15 22.26 -12.73
C GLU A 182 -3.35 23.25 -11.86
N SER A 183 -3.68 23.36 -10.57
CA SER A 183 -3.10 24.36 -9.66
C SER A 183 -2.38 23.76 -8.45
N LEU A 184 -2.05 22.46 -8.46
CA LEU A 184 -1.35 21.79 -7.37
C LEU A 184 -0.03 22.46 -6.96
N TYR A 185 0.69 23.05 -7.92
CA TYR A 185 1.95 23.78 -7.69
C TYR A 185 1.80 24.99 -6.75
N ARG A 186 0.57 25.48 -6.52
CA ARG A 186 0.30 26.57 -5.58
C ARG A 186 0.30 26.11 -4.13
N TRP A 187 0.05 24.82 -3.91
CA TRP A 187 -0.28 24.25 -2.60
C TRP A 187 0.76 23.23 -2.13
N LEU A 188 1.38 22.52 -3.07
CA LEU A 188 2.36 21.46 -2.79
C LEU A 188 3.76 21.88 -3.25
N PRO A 189 4.80 21.67 -2.44
CA PRO A 189 6.17 21.93 -2.84
C PRO A 189 6.66 20.84 -3.81
N GLU A 190 7.53 21.23 -4.73
CA GLU A 190 8.26 20.27 -5.55
C GLU A 190 9.21 19.43 -4.68
N GLN A 191 9.23 18.12 -4.93
CA GLN A 191 9.98 17.13 -4.18
C GLN A 191 10.42 16.01 -5.13
N PRO A 192 11.52 15.30 -4.85
CA PRO A 192 11.91 14.13 -5.63
C PRO A 192 10.88 13.00 -5.54
N ALA A 193 10.83 12.15 -6.56
CA ALA A 193 10.06 10.91 -6.51
C ALA A 193 10.83 9.87 -5.66
N VAL A 194 10.16 9.30 -4.66
CA VAL A 194 10.73 8.33 -3.72
C VAL A 194 9.84 7.09 -3.63
N LEU A 195 10.43 5.93 -3.33
CA LEU A 195 9.69 4.69 -3.20
C LEU A 195 8.72 4.76 -2.01
N LEU A 196 7.43 4.64 -2.30
CA LEU A 196 6.36 4.60 -1.30
C LEU A 196 5.84 3.17 -1.13
N HIS A 197 5.41 2.83 0.08
CA HIS A 197 4.50 1.72 0.33
C HIS A 197 3.15 1.97 -0.37
N GLY A 198 2.67 3.22 -0.35
CA GLY A 198 1.53 3.69 -1.14
C GLY A 198 0.14 3.46 -0.53
N ASP A 199 0.04 2.64 0.50
CA ASP A 199 -1.15 2.46 1.33
C ASP A 199 -0.78 2.29 2.82
N LEU A 200 0.07 3.17 3.36
CA LEU A 200 0.65 2.97 4.69
C LEU A 200 -0.24 3.54 5.81
N TRP A 201 -1.05 2.67 6.42
CA TRP A 201 -1.84 2.95 7.62
C TRP A 201 -1.66 1.84 8.66
N SER A 202 -2.22 2.00 9.86
CA SER A 202 -2.01 1.05 10.96
C SER A 202 -2.43 -0.39 10.68
N GLY A 203 -3.35 -0.62 9.73
CA GLY A 203 -3.75 -1.96 9.30
C GLY A 203 -2.70 -2.68 8.44
N ASN A 204 -1.77 -1.94 7.84
CA ASN A 204 -0.74 -2.46 6.93
C ASN A 204 0.66 -2.53 7.60
N ILE A 205 0.69 -2.42 8.93
CA ILE A 205 1.89 -2.62 9.74
C ILE A 205 1.60 -3.73 10.73
N MET A 206 2.57 -4.64 10.86
CA MET A 206 2.52 -5.70 11.86
C MET A 206 3.90 -5.93 12.49
N THR A 207 3.94 -6.79 13.50
CA THR A 207 5.19 -7.22 14.10
C THR A 207 5.79 -8.37 13.31
N GLY A 208 7.03 -8.22 12.88
CA GLY A 208 7.86 -9.27 12.30
C GLY A 208 8.34 -10.27 13.36
N SER A 209 9.00 -11.34 12.91
CA SER A 209 9.34 -12.50 13.75
C SER A 209 10.33 -12.22 14.90
N GLN A 210 11.03 -11.08 14.89
CA GLN A 210 11.98 -10.65 15.92
C GLN A 210 11.50 -9.42 16.71
N GLY A 211 10.21 -9.05 16.58
CA GLY A 211 9.66 -7.87 17.24
C GLY A 211 9.85 -6.57 16.45
N GLU A 212 10.42 -6.63 15.24
CA GLU A 212 10.63 -5.50 14.33
C GLU A 212 9.34 -5.09 13.59
N PRO A 213 9.22 -3.86 13.10
CA PRO A 213 8.13 -3.48 12.20
C PRO A 213 8.21 -4.19 10.86
N ALA A 214 7.08 -4.72 10.41
CA ALA A 214 6.90 -5.32 9.11
C ALA A 214 5.74 -4.65 8.34
N LEU A 215 5.96 -4.39 7.05
CA LEU A 215 4.98 -3.83 6.14
C LEU A 215 4.30 -4.94 5.32
N ILE A 216 3.00 -4.80 5.13
CA ILE A 216 2.18 -5.72 4.33
C ILE A 216 1.23 -4.95 3.41
N ASP A 217 0.74 -5.63 2.38
CA ASP A 217 -0.30 -5.14 1.47
C ASP A 217 0.07 -3.82 0.75
N PRO A 218 1.24 -3.73 0.10
CA PRO A 218 1.69 -2.48 -0.49
C PRO A 218 1.00 -2.16 -1.82
N SER A 219 0.83 -0.86 -2.05
CA SER A 219 0.37 -0.25 -3.31
C SER A 219 1.51 0.58 -3.93
N VAL A 220 2.68 -0.04 -4.13
CA VAL A 220 3.94 0.68 -4.36
C VAL A 220 3.95 1.59 -5.59
N TYR A 221 4.64 2.72 -5.46
CA TYR A 221 5.04 3.57 -6.58
C TYR A 221 6.11 4.58 -6.15
N TYR A 222 6.76 5.24 -7.10
CA TYR A 222 7.58 6.41 -6.84
C TYR A 222 6.69 7.66 -6.81
N GLY A 223 6.56 8.26 -5.63
CA GLY A 223 5.69 9.39 -5.33
C GLY A 223 6.37 10.42 -4.43
N TRP A 224 5.60 11.34 -3.87
CA TRP A 224 6.14 12.29 -2.89
C TRP A 224 6.11 11.70 -1.49
N ALA A 225 7.22 11.84 -0.75
CA ALA A 225 7.35 11.36 0.63
C ALA A 225 6.22 11.88 1.54
N GLU A 226 5.83 13.15 1.36
CA GLU A 226 4.74 13.76 2.11
C GLU A 226 3.39 13.08 1.89
N ALA A 227 3.17 12.40 0.75
CA ALA A 227 1.93 11.67 0.49
C ALA A 227 1.81 10.41 1.35
N GLU A 228 2.89 9.67 1.53
CA GLU A 228 2.93 8.51 2.43
C GLU A 228 2.78 8.95 3.89
N LEU A 229 3.48 10.02 4.29
CA LEU A 229 3.33 10.60 5.63
C LEU A 229 1.90 11.07 5.91
N ALA A 230 1.24 11.71 4.94
CA ALA A 230 -0.16 12.11 5.06
C ALA A 230 -1.08 10.90 5.26
N MET A 231 -0.85 9.81 4.51
CA MET A 231 -1.64 8.59 4.63
C MET A 231 -1.53 7.98 6.04
N THR A 232 -0.34 8.03 6.65
CA THR A 232 -0.15 7.54 8.03
C THR A 232 -1.07 8.21 9.04
N GLN A 233 -1.50 9.46 8.79
CA GLN A 233 -2.35 10.23 9.71
C GLN A 233 -3.85 10.02 9.49
N MET A 234 -4.26 9.45 8.36
CA MET A 234 -5.67 9.39 7.95
C MET A 234 -6.53 8.57 8.91
N PHE A 235 -5.98 7.49 9.48
CA PHE A 235 -6.70 6.56 10.36
C PHE A 235 -6.14 6.52 11.79
N GLY A 236 -5.88 7.69 12.37
CA GLY A 236 -5.50 7.84 13.78
C GLY A 236 -4.03 8.17 14.03
N GLY A 237 -3.18 8.07 13.01
CA GLY A 237 -1.76 8.41 13.13
C GLY A 237 -0.93 7.33 13.82
N PHE A 238 0.39 7.52 13.76
CA PHE A 238 1.34 6.74 14.55
C PHE A 238 1.85 7.52 15.77
N SER A 239 2.69 6.88 16.57
CA SER A 239 3.28 7.51 17.73
C SER A 239 4.17 8.69 17.35
N GLN A 240 4.33 9.64 18.28
CA GLN A 240 5.24 10.76 18.08
C GLN A 240 6.69 10.31 17.90
N ARG A 241 7.09 9.18 18.50
CA ARG A 241 8.44 8.62 18.41
C ARG A 241 8.78 8.24 16.96
N LEU A 242 7.84 7.61 16.26
CA LEU A 242 7.99 7.31 14.84
C LEU A 242 8.25 8.57 14.02
N TYR A 243 7.40 9.60 14.17
CA TYR A 243 7.56 10.83 13.40
C TYR A 243 8.85 11.58 13.74
N GLN A 244 9.30 11.54 14.99
CA GLN A 244 10.58 12.11 15.42
C GLN A 244 11.76 11.36 14.79
N ALA A 245 11.73 10.03 14.79
CA ALA A 245 12.76 9.21 14.16
C ALA A 245 12.79 9.44 12.64
N TYR A 246 11.64 9.43 11.98
CA TYR A 246 11.54 9.73 10.55
C TYR A 246 12.11 11.12 10.21
N GLN A 247 11.75 12.14 11.00
CA GLN A 247 12.27 13.50 10.80
C GLN A 247 13.78 13.58 11.00
N TYR A 248 14.34 12.83 11.96
CA TYR A 248 15.77 12.82 12.21
C TYR A 248 16.57 12.24 11.02
N TYR A 249 16.02 11.26 10.32
CA TYR A 249 16.68 10.57 9.22
C TYR A 249 16.27 11.06 7.82
N SER A 250 15.42 12.09 7.69
CA SER A 250 14.95 12.58 6.39
C SER A 250 15.04 14.10 6.26
N ASP A 251 15.04 14.59 5.02
CA ASP A 251 15.02 16.02 4.70
C ASP A 251 13.61 16.63 4.71
N VAL A 252 12.56 15.83 4.95
CA VAL A 252 11.17 16.28 4.89
C VAL A 252 10.85 17.22 6.05
N GLN A 253 10.35 18.41 5.72
CA GLN A 253 10.06 19.45 6.70
C GLN A 253 8.73 19.20 7.42
N PRO A 254 8.63 19.42 8.75
CA PRO A 254 7.43 19.09 9.53
C PRO A 254 6.12 19.77 9.11
N ASP A 255 6.20 20.83 8.30
CA ASP A 255 5.06 21.59 7.80
C ASP A 255 4.23 20.82 6.77
N TRP A 256 4.69 19.65 6.29
CA TRP A 256 3.89 18.72 5.47
C TRP A 256 2.52 18.43 6.06
N ARG A 257 2.39 18.46 7.40
CA ARG A 257 1.12 18.25 8.11
C ARG A 257 0.02 19.23 7.70
N SER A 258 0.36 20.46 7.32
CA SER A 258 -0.64 21.42 6.85
C SER A 258 -1.14 21.12 5.45
N ARG A 259 -0.45 20.24 4.71
CA ARG A 259 -0.78 19.81 3.34
C ARG A 259 -1.36 18.40 3.29
N SER A 260 -1.43 17.69 4.42
CA SER A 260 -1.85 16.27 4.49
C SER A 260 -3.21 16.01 3.82
N GLU A 261 -4.19 16.91 3.99
CA GLU A 261 -5.52 16.71 3.38
C GLU A 261 -5.47 16.69 1.86
N LEU A 262 -4.62 17.51 1.25
CA LEU A 262 -4.48 17.55 -0.20
C LEU A 262 -3.82 16.26 -0.70
N TYR A 263 -2.78 15.77 -0.03
CA TYR A 263 -2.21 14.46 -0.35
C TYR A 263 -3.24 13.32 -0.17
N ASN A 264 -3.97 13.33 0.94
CA ASN A 264 -4.98 12.32 1.26
C ASN A 264 -6.22 12.38 0.36
N LEU A 265 -6.40 13.43 -0.45
CA LEU A 265 -7.48 13.50 -1.44
C LEU A 265 -7.52 12.26 -2.35
N TYR A 266 -6.35 11.69 -2.68
CA TYR A 266 -6.24 10.42 -3.40
C TYR A 266 -6.96 9.29 -2.65
N HIS A 267 -6.63 9.09 -1.38
CA HIS A 267 -7.24 8.04 -0.57
C HIS A 267 -8.72 8.30 -0.30
N TYR A 268 -9.14 9.56 -0.10
CA TYR A 268 -10.57 9.90 0.03
C TYR A 268 -11.37 9.60 -1.23
N LEU A 269 -10.84 9.92 -2.42
CA LEU A 269 -11.46 9.54 -3.70
C LEU A 269 -11.51 8.01 -3.85
N ASN A 270 -10.45 7.32 -3.48
CA ASN A 270 -10.40 5.85 -3.55
C ASN A 270 -11.44 5.21 -2.61
N HIS A 271 -11.53 5.70 -1.38
CA HIS A 271 -12.49 5.21 -0.38
C HIS A 271 -13.93 5.55 -0.76
N LEU A 272 -14.17 6.72 -1.36
CA LEU A 272 -15.47 7.06 -1.93
C LEU A 272 -15.86 6.07 -3.03
N LEU A 273 -14.92 5.72 -3.91
CA LEU A 273 -15.15 4.74 -4.98
C LEU A 273 -15.44 3.34 -4.44
N LEU A 274 -14.72 2.89 -3.43
CA LEU A 274 -14.83 1.53 -2.88
C LEU A 274 -16.00 1.37 -1.90
N PHE A 275 -16.26 2.38 -1.07
CA PHE A 275 -17.16 2.27 0.10
C PHE A 275 -18.32 3.27 0.09
N GLY A 276 -18.33 4.22 -0.84
CA GLY A 276 -19.44 5.14 -1.05
C GLY A 276 -19.48 6.35 -0.11
N GLY A 277 -20.70 6.84 0.15
CA GLY A 277 -20.98 8.23 0.52
C GLY A 277 -20.37 8.76 1.83
N ALA A 278 -19.85 7.91 2.72
CA ALA A 278 -19.19 8.35 3.95
C ALA A 278 -18.01 9.31 3.68
N TYR A 279 -17.33 9.13 2.54
CA TYR A 279 -16.14 9.91 2.16
C TYR A 279 -16.45 11.11 1.25
N HIS A 280 -17.70 11.25 0.78
CA HIS A 280 -18.08 12.32 -0.14
C HIS A 280 -17.85 13.71 0.46
N ARG A 281 -18.19 13.88 1.74
CA ARG A 281 -18.06 15.19 2.42
C ARG A 281 -16.61 15.66 2.49
N ASP A 282 -15.67 14.75 2.73
CA ASP A 282 -14.24 15.08 2.77
C ASP A 282 -13.73 15.46 1.39
N VAL A 283 -14.05 14.66 0.35
CA VAL A 283 -13.73 14.99 -1.04
C VAL A 283 -14.27 16.37 -1.41
N GLU A 284 -15.56 16.62 -1.16
CA GLU A 284 -16.20 17.89 -1.51
C GLU A 284 -15.57 19.09 -0.80
N ARG A 285 -15.31 18.97 0.50
CA ARG A 285 -14.68 20.03 1.31
C ARG A 285 -13.27 20.36 0.80
N ILE A 286 -12.44 19.33 0.60
CA ILE A 286 -11.05 19.50 0.16
C ILE A 286 -11.02 20.12 -1.23
N VAL A 287 -11.76 19.55 -2.19
CA VAL A 287 -11.78 20.05 -3.57
C VAL A 287 -12.22 21.51 -3.63
N LYS A 288 -13.34 21.87 -2.97
CA LYS A 288 -13.84 23.26 -2.97
C LYS A 288 -12.86 24.25 -2.34
N TYR A 289 -12.16 23.85 -1.27
CA TYR A 289 -11.20 24.72 -0.61
C TYR A 289 -10.00 25.03 -1.51
N TYR A 290 -9.45 24.00 -2.16
CA TYR A 290 -8.22 24.16 -2.95
C TYR A 290 -8.47 24.56 -4.42
N SER A 291 -9.70 24.48 -4.93
CA SER A 291 -10.08 24.96 -6.26
C SER A 291 -10.48 26.44 -6.31
N GLY A 292 -10.63 27.08 -5.14
CA GLY A 292 -11.08 28.47 -4.99
C GLY A 292 -10.00 29.53 -5.14
#